data_AF-A0A0F5J4T7-F1
#
_entry.id   AF-A0A0F5J4T7-F1
#
_cell.length_a   1.000
_cell.length_b   1.000
_cell.length_c   1.000
_cell.angle_alpha   90.00
_cell.angle_beta   90.00
_cell.angle_gamma   90.00
#
_symmetry.space_group_name_H-M   'P 1'
#
loop_
_entity.id
_entity.type
_entity.pdbx_description
1 polymer ?
#
loop_
_entity_poly.entity_id
_entity_poly.type
_entity_poly.pdbx_seq_one_letter_code
_entity_poly.pdbx_strand_id
1 'polypeptide(L)'
;MKNATTIRRPKKPDKLKFLTRISKKTQKAVYLEASKYISDLTKLIFGGIILTNILNFNIDKVIIFVAGTIAIIGFVILSLLLFLKGKE
;
A
#
# COMPACT_ATOMS: atom_id res chain seq x y z
N MET A 1 14.20 -51.82 32.78
CA MET A 1 13.28 -50.70 32.47
C MET A 1 14.12 -49.47 32.13
N LYS A 2 14.01 -48.91 30.91
CA LYS A 2 14.71 -47.66 30.52
C LYS A 2 13.64 -46.59 30.30
N ASN A 3 13.59 -45.59 31.19
CA ASN A 3 12.68 -44.45 31.07
C ASN A 3 13.24 -43.45 30.05
N ALA A 4 12.67 -43.43 28.85
CA ALA A 4 12.99 -42.45 27.83
C ALA A 4 12.22 -41.14 28.09
N THR A 5 12.89 -40.18 28.73
CA THR A 5 12.37 -38.83 28.93
C THR A 5 12.26 -38.11 27.58
N THR A 6 11.05 -38.04 27.03
CA THR A 6 10.79 -37.38 25.74
C THR A 6 10.76 -35.87 25.94
N ILE A 7 11.85 -35.18 25.56
CA ILE A 7 11.93 -33.72 25.58
C ILE A 7 11.01 -33.16 24.48
N ARG A 8 9.89 -32.55 24.87
CA ARG A 8 8.98 -31.85 23.95
C ARG A 8 9.66 -30.56 23.47
N ARG A 9 10.18 -30.56 22.24
CA ARG A 9 10.67 -29.34 21.59
C ARG A 9 9.49 -28.37 21.36
N PRO A 10 9.62 -27.07 21.71
CA PRO A 10 8.60 -26.08 21.38
C PRO A 10 8.49 -25.96 19.86
N LYS A 11 7.30 -26.26 19.34
CA LYS A 11 6.97 -26.12 17.92
C LYS A 11 7.01 -24.63 17.58
N LYS A 12 7.97 -24.20 16.74
CA LYS A 12 8.03 -22.82 16.27
C LYS A 12 6.67 -22.43 15.69
N PRO A 13 6.11 -21.26 16.06
CA PRO A 13 4.86 -20.81 15.48
C PRO A 13 5.08 -20.61 13.97
N ASP A 14 4.34 -21.36 13.16
CA ASP A 14 4.33 -21.22 11.71
C ASP A 14 3.85 -19.79 11.37
N LYS A 15 4.77 -18.86 11.04
CA LYS A 15 4.43 -17.49 10.64
C LYS A 15 3.36 -17.44 9.54
N LEU A 16 3.33 -18.47 8.69
CA LEU A 16 2.36 -18.64 7.62
C LEU A 16 0.92 -18.75 8.14
N LYS A 17 0.69 -19.40 9.30
CA LYS A 17 -0.63 -19.49 9.94
C LYS A 17 -1.10 -18.18 10.56
N PHE A 18 -0.17 -17.28 10.88
CA PHE A 18 -0.48 -15.96 11.44
C PHE A 18 -1.06 -15.03 10.38
N LEU A 19 -0.50 -15.05 9.15
CA LEU A 19 -1.00 -14.28 8.02
C LEU A 19 -2.40 -14.72 7.56
N THR A 20 -2.69 -16.02 7.62
CA THR A 20 -4.04 -16.56 7.34
C THR A 20 -5.09 -16.20 8.39
N ARG A 21 -4.69 -15.62 9.53
CA ARG A 21 -5.59 -15.24 10.63
C ARG A 21 -5.80 -13.74 10.75
N ILE A 22 -5.49 -12.96 9.71
CA ILE A 22 -5.92 -11.56 9.66
C ILE A 22 -7.44 -11.55 9.49
N SER A 23 -8.14 -11.02 10.50
CA SER A 23 -9.61 -10.96 10.46
C SER A 23 -10.06 -10.15 9.25
N LYS A 24 -11.21 -10.51 8.66
CA LYS A 24 -11.81 -9.74 7.55
C LYS A 24 -11.93 -8.24 7.92
N LYS A 25 -12.21 -7.93 9.20
CA LYS A 25 -12.26 -6.57 9.73
C LYS A 25 -10.91 -5.86 9.64
N THR A 26 -9.82 -6.54 9.97
CA THR A 26 -8.46 -6.01 9.87
C THR A 26 -8.04 -5.79 8.41
N GLN A 27 -8.38 -6.71 7.51
CA GLN A 27 -8.10 -6.52 6.08
C GLN A 27 -8.82 -5.30 5.49
N LYS A 28 -10.11 -5.13 5.84
CA LYS A 28 -10.90 -3.96 5.44
C LYS A 28 -10.29 -2.64 5.94
N ALA A 29 -9.87 -2.60 7.21
CA ALA A 29 -9.20 -1.43 7.77
C ALA A 29 -7.90 -1.10 7.02
N VAL A 30 -7.10 -2.11 6.69
CA VAL A 30 -5.86 -1.93 5.90
C VAL A 30 -6.18 -1.38 4.51
N TYR A 31 -7.20 -1.89 3.82
CA TYR A 31 -7.58 -1.37 2.50
C TYR A 31 -8.04 0.09 2.57
N LEU A 32 -8.80 0.46 3.59
CA LEU A 32 -9.26 1.83 3.79
C LEU A 32 -8.11 2.79 4.09
N GLU A 33 -7.16 2.36 4.92
CA GLU A 33 -5.98 3.15 5.27
C GLU A 33 -5.03 3.29 4.07
N ALA A 34 -4.77 2.20 3.35
CA ALA A 34 -4.00 2.23 2.11
C ALA A 34 -4.63 3.15 1.05
N SER A 35 -5.96 3.11 0.90
CA SER A 35 -6.68 4.01 -0.01
C SER A 35 -6.41 5.49 0.32
N LYS A 36 -6.49 5.87 1.61
CA LYS A 36 -6.19 7.23 2.06
C LYS A 36 -4.75 7.63 1.76
N TYR A 37 -3.78 6.77 2.09
CA TYR A 37 -2.37 7.02 1.79
C TYR A 37 -2.11 7.23 0.29
N ILE A 38 -2.70 6.40 -0.57
CA ILE A 38 -2.55 6.54 -2.02
C ILE A 38 -3.21 7.83 -2.52
N SER A 39 -4.36 8.22 -1.95
CA SER A 39 -5.00 9.49 -2.30
C SER A 39 -4.11 10.68 -1.92
N ASP A 40 -3.48 10.67 -0.75
CA ASP A 40 -2.58 11.74 -0.34
C ASP A 40 -1.29 11.77 -1.19
N LEU A 41 -0.75 10.61 -1.55
CA LEU A 41 0.36 10.52 -2.49
C LEU A 41 -0.01 11.13 -3.86
N THR A 42 -1.23 10.90 -4.33
CA THR A 42 -1.74 11.48 -5.58
C THR A 42 -1.73 13.01 -5.52
N LYS A 43 -2.19 13.60 -4.41
CA LYS A 43 -2.16 15.06 -4.20
C LYS A 43 -0.73 15.59 -4.17
N LEU A 44 0.19 14.85 -3.56
CA LEU A 44 1.61 15.21 -3.52
C LEU A 44 2.22 15.23 -4.93
N ILE A 45 1.94 14.21 -5.74
CA ILE A 45 2.38 14.15 -7.15
C ILE A 45 1.80 15.33 -7.94
N PHE A 46 0.50 15.62 -7.76
CA PHE A 46 -0.14 16.75 -8.42
C PHE A 46 0.50 18.09 -8.04
N GLY A 47 0.77 18.31 -6.76
CA GLY A 47 1.52 19.48 -6.28
C GLY A 47 2.91 19.56 -6.89
N GLY A 48 3.63 18.44 -7.00
CA GLY A 48 4.94 18.35 -7.64
C GLY A 48 4.93 18.73 -9.13
N ILE A 49 3.91 18.32 -9.88
CA ILE A 49 3.74 18.68 -11.30
C ILE A 49 3.53 20.19 -11.43
N ILE A 50 2.63 20.77 -10.63
CA ILE A 50 2.36 22.22 -10.64
C ILE A 50 3.63 22.99 -10.26
N LEU A 51 4.30 22.58 -9.19
CA LEU A 51 5.51 23.24 -8.70
C LEU A 51 6.62 23.21 -9.76
N THR A 52 6.80 22.09 -10.45
CA THR A 52 7.80 21.97 -11.52
C THR A 52 7.48 22.86 -12.73
N ASN A 53 6.20 23.15 -12.98
CA ASN A 53 5.80 24.08 -14.03
C ASN A 53 6.11 25.54 -13.66
N ILE A 54 5.88 25.91 -12.40
CA ILE A 54 6.17 27.23 -11.85
C ILE A 54 7.68 27.47 -11.79
N LEU A 55 8.45 26.45 -11.39
CA LEU A 55 9.90 26.54 -11.29
C LEU A 55 10.52 26.55 -12.70
N ASN A 56 11.51 27.41 -12.89
CA ASN A 56 12.24 27.50 -14.16
C ASN A 56 13.39 26.49 -14.22
N PHE A 57 13.07 25.21 -13.94
CA PHE A 57 14.05 24.15 -14.06
C PHE A 57 14.33 23.84 -15.53
N ASN A 58 15.59 23.55 -15.84
CA ASN A 58 16.02 23.12 -17.17
C ASN A 58 15.70 21.63 -17.41
N ILE A 59 14.42 21.28 -17.29
CA ILE A 59 13.90 19.92 -17.44
C ILE A 59 12.73 19.96 -18.41
N ASP A 60 12.52 18.87 -19.14
CA ASP A 60 11.40 18.76 -20.08
C ASP A 60 10.05 18.71 -19.33
N LYS A 61 9.38 19.86 -19.29
CA LYS A 61 8.08 20.04 -18.61
C LYS A 61 6.98 19.20 -19.25
N VAL A 62 7.07 18.91 -20.55
CA VAL A 62 6.06 18.12 -21.27
C VAL A 62 6.10 16.68 -20.77
N ILE A 63 7.30 16.11 -20.62
CA ILE A 63 7.47 14.74 -20.11
C ILE A 63 6.94 14.62 -18.69
N ILE A 64 7.27 15.59 -17.81
CA ILE A 64 6.82 15.60 -16.42
C ILE A 64 5.30 15.70 -16.34
N PHE A 65 4.68 16.54 -17.16
CA PHE A 65 3.23 16.70 -17.20
C PHE A 65 2.54 15.42 -17.66
N VAL A 66 3.00 14.80 -18.75
CA VAL A 66 2.41 13.56 -19.30
C VAL A 66 2.59 12.39 -18.33
N ALA A 67 3.81 12.13 -17.88
CA ALA A 67 4.10 11.04 -16.95
C ALA A 67 3.36 11.22 -15.62
N GLY A 68 3.34 12.45 -15.11
CA GLY A 68 2.63 12.81 -13.89
C GLY A 68 1.12 12.63 -14.01
N THR A 69 0.52 13.00 -15.15
CA THR A 69 -0.91 12.83 -15.41
C THR A 69 -1.29 11.34 -15.46
N ILE A 70 -0.48 10.51 -16.14
CA ILE A 70 -0.70 9.06 -16.19
C ILE A 70 -0.61 8.45 -14.78
N ALA A 71 0.40 8.85 -13.99
CA ALA A 71 0.56 8.39 -12.61
C ALA A 71 -0.65 8.76 -11.73
N ILE A 72 -1.15 10.00 -11.85
CA ILE A 72 -2.34 10.46 -11.11
C ILE A 72 -3.56 9.59 -11.46
N ILE A 73 -3.84 9.38 -12.74
CA ILE A 73 -4.98 8.55 -13.17
C ILE A 73 -4.87 7.14 -12.58
N GLY A 74 -3.69 6.52 -12.66
CA GLY A 74 -3.43 5.20 -12.10
C GLY A 74 -3.64 5.14 -10.58
N PHE A 75 -3.11 6.10 -9.83
CA PHE A 75 -3.24 6.13 -8.37
C PHE A 75 -4.67 6.46 -7.91
N VAL A 76 -5.41 7.30 -8.63
CA VAL A 76 -6.82 7.56 -8.33
C VAL A 76 -7.64 6.29 -8.48
N ILE A 77 -7.48 5.57 -9.61
CA ILE A 77 -8.19 4.31 -9.84
C ILE A 77 -7.84 3.29 -8.76
N LEU A 78 -6.56 3.15 -8.43
CA LEU A 78 -6.10 2.24 -7.38
C LEU A 78 -6.65 2.62 -6.00
N SER A 79 -6.63 3.91 -5.64
CA SER A 79 -7.18 4.42 -4.38
C SER A 79 -8.68 4.13 -4.27
N LEU A 80 -9.44 4.32 -5.35
CA LEU A 80 -10.88 4.03 -5.41
C LEU A 80 -11.17 2.53 -5.27
N LEU A 81 -10.41 1.68 -5.96
CA LEU A 81 -10.55 0.21 -5.86
C LEU A 81 -10.31 -0.27 -4.42
N LEU A 82 -9.25 0.22 -3.77
CA LEU A 82 -8.97 -0.12 -2.37
C LEU A 82 -10.02 0.45 -1.42
N PHE A 83 -10.53 1.65 -1.69
CA PHE A 83 -11.60 2.25 -0.88
C PHE A 83 -12.86 1.39 -0.89
N LEU A 84 -13.31 0.98 -2.08
CA LEU A 84 -14.49 0.13 -2.24
C LEU A 84 -14.29 -1.21 -1.52
N LYS A 85 -13.14 -1.85 -1.70
CA LYS A 85 -12.80 -3.13 -1.07
C LYS A 85 -12.66 -3.04 0.46
N GLY A 86 -12.32 -1.87 0.99
CA GLY A 86 -12.27 -1.62 2.43
C GLY A 86 -13.63 -1.27 3.03
N LYS A 87 -14.57 -0.79 2.22
CA LYS A 87 -15.91 -0.38 2.64
C LYS A 87 -16.95 -1.51 2.57
N GLU A 88 -16.86 -2.39 1.57
CA GLU A 88 -17.61 -3.67 1.53
C GLU A 88 -17.31 -4.53 2.75
#